data_AF-A0A5J4VDC0-F1
#
_entry.id   AF-A0A5J4VDC0-F1
#
_cell.length_a   1.000
_cell.length_b   1.000
_cell.length_c   1.000
_cell.angle_alpha   90.00
_cell.angle_beta   90.00
_cell.angle_gamma   90.00
#
_symmetry.space_group_name_H-M   'P 1'
#
loop_
_entity.id
_entity.type
_entity.pdbx_description
1 polymer ?
#
loop_
_entity_poly.entity_id
_entity_poly.type
_entity_poly.pdbx_seq_one_letter_code
_entity_poly.pdbx_strand_id
1 'polypeptide(L)'
;MADEKKQLSRVNVIREFLETERTYVKCLNQLHQFYLRPIQQHFIQNNASNLDPNLKELISQAEVVLQINGKFLNELESRLGNEVLVDTQVSDIVLNYATQFKTYTGYMNIQEDASEAYQKLITQIPQITEESNRLQKEAKTFVNFDSLSITPIQRVPRYIMLTKEILKHTPLDHQNREGLEKCMESLKETAKFLDEQDQEEENV
;
A
#
# COMPACT_ATOMS: atom_id res chain seq x y z
N MET A 1 4.01 35.57 9.14
CA MET A 1 2.91 35.34 8.18
C MET A 1 3.25 34.34 7.08
N ALA A 2 4.28 34.55 6.24
CA ALA A 2 4.63 33.58 5.18
C ALA A 2 5.25 32.27 5.71
N ASP A 3 6.18 32.34 6.65
CA ASP A 3 6.82 31.16 7.25
C ASP A 3 5.87 30.33 8.09
N GLU A 4 5.00 30.98 8.87
CA GLU A 4 3.96 30.33 9.66
C GLU A 4 2.95 29.55 8.79
N LYS A 5 2.57 30.14 7.64
CA LYS A 5 1.73 29.46 6.65
C LYS A 5 2.44 28.23 6.05
N LYS A 6 3.74 28.34 5.77
CA LYS A 6 4.56 27.24 5.23
C LYS A 6 4.73 26.09 6.24
N GLN A 7 4.96 26.41 7.52
CA GLN A 7 5.02 25.44 8.61
C GLN A 7 3.68 24.72 8.81
N LEU A 8 2.55 25.44 8.75
CA LEU A 8 1.22 24.84 8.81
C LEU A 8 0.97 23.92 7.61
N SER A 9 1.37 24.32 6.40
CA SER A 9 1.32 23.46 5.22
C SER A 9 2.13 22.18 5.40
N ARG A 10 3.35 22.26 5.94
CA ARG A 10 4.18 21.08 6.24
C ARG A 10 3.47 20.11 7.18
N VAL A 11 2.90 20.62 8.28
CA VAL A 11 2.15 19.82 9.26
C VAL A 11 0.96 19.13 8.62
N ASN A 12 0.21 19.85 7.77
CA ASN A 12 -0.95 19.29 7.08
C ASN A 12 -0.58 18.16 6.12
N VAL A 13 0.53 18.30 5.38
CA VAL A 13 0.98 17.25 4.45
C VAL A 13 1.50 16.02 5.22
N ILE A 14 2.19 16.20 6.34
CA ILE A 14 2.60 15.07 7.19
C ILE A 14 1.38 14.35 7.76
N ARG A 15 0.35 15.10 8.19
CA ARG A 15 -0.91 14.53 8.64
C ARG A 15 -1.60 13.76 7.52
N GLU A 16 -1.68 14.33 6.32
CA GLU A 16 -2.22 13.66 5.14
C GLU A 16 -1.45 12.38 4.81
N PHE A 17 -0.11 12.40 4.93
CA PHE A 17 0.71 11.21 4.74
C PHE A 17 0.23 10.09 5.66
N LEU A 18 0.10 10.36 6.97
CA LEU A 18 -0.35 9.39 7.95
C LEU A 18 -1.78 8.91 7.70
N GLU A 19 -2.72 9.82 7.47
CA GLU A 19 -4.14 9.46 7.26
C GLU A 19 -4.34 8.63 5.99
N THR A 20 -3.61 8.96 4.93
CA THR A 20 -3.66 8.16 3.70
C THR A 20 -2.98 6.81 3.87
N GLU A 21 -1.96 6.69 4.74
CA GLU A 21 -1.34 5.40 5.07
C GLU A 21 -2.28 4.52 5.89
N ARG A 22 -2.97 5.09 6.89
CA ARG A 22 -4.04 4.42 7.64
C ARG A 22 -5.11 3.86 6.71
N THR A 23 -5.55 4.69 5.77
CA THR A 23 -6.55 4.31 4.77
C THR A 23 -6.02 3.20 3.88
N TYR A 24 -4.78 3.30 3.41
CA TYR A 24 -4.17 2.29 2.55
C TYR A 24 -4.03 0.92 3.25
N VAL A 25 -3.47 0.88 4.47
CA VAL A 25 -3.37 -0.35 5.26
C VAL A 25 -4.74 -0.94 5.57
N LYS A 26 -5.75 -0.08 5.81
CA LYS A 26 -7.14 -0.54 5.93
C LYS A 26 -7.64 -1.21 4.65
N CYS A 27 -7.39 -0.62 3.48
CA CYS A 27 -7.76 -1.23 2.19
C CYS A 27 -7.07 -2.59 1.97
N LEU A 28 -5.78 -2.70 2.29
CA LEU A 28 -5.05 -3.98 2.23
C LEU A 28 -5.67 -5.04 3.14
N ASN A 29 -6.02 -4.66 4.38
CA ASN A 29 -6.72 -5.56 5.29
C ASN A 29 -8.10 -5.98 4.75
N GLN A 30 -8.84 -5.06 4.13
CA GLN A 30 -10.14 -5.36 3.51
C GLN A 30 -9.99 -6.31 2.32
N LEU A 31 -8.96 -6.13 1.48
CA LEU A 31 -8.63 -7.05 0.39
C LEU A 31 -8.40 -8.46 0.94
N HIS A 32 -7.56 -8.55 1.97
CA HIS A 32 -7.23 -9.83 2.58
C HIS A 32 -8.46 -10.48 3.24
N GLN A 33 -9.19 -9.72 4.05
CA GLN A 33 -10.30 -10.23 4.85
C GLN A 33 -11.53 -10.62 4.01
N PHE A 34 -11.89 -9.82 3.02
CA PHE A 34 -13.15 -9.99 2.28
C PHE A 34 -13.00 -10.80 1.00
N TYR A 35 -11.79 -10.98 0.48
CA TYR A 35 -11.58 -11.65 -0.80
C TYR A 35 -10.58 -12.80 -0.71
N LEU A 36 -9.33 -12.50 -0.31
CA LEU A 36 -8.25 -13.48 -0.33
C LEU A 36 -8.47 -14.62 0.68
N ARG A 37 -8.87 -14.27 1.90
CA ARG A 37 -9.14 -15.26 2.96
C ARG A 37 -10.34 -16.16 2.65
N PRO A 38 -11.51 -15.67 2.17
CA PRO A 38 -12.60 -16.53 1.72
C PRO A 38 -12.18 -17.53 0.66
N ILE A 39 -11.36 -17.13 -0.32
CA ILE A 39 -10.81 -18.03 -1.34
C ILE A 39 -9.98 -19.13 -0.67
N GLN A 40 -9.00 -18.77 0.16
CA GLN A 40 -8.16 -19.76 0.86
C GLN A 40 -9.00 -20.74 1.70
N GLN A 41 -9.95 -20.22 2.48
CA GLN A 41 -10.78 -21.02 3.37
C GLN A 41 -11.66 -22.00 2.59
N HIS A 42 -12.22 -21.57 1.46
CA HIS A 42 -13.01 -22.43 0.60
C HIS A 42 -12.21 -23.63 0.09
N PHE A 43 -11.00 -23.41 -0.43
CA PHE A 43 -10.16 -24.49 -0.95
C PHE A 43 -9.63 -25.42 0.15
N ILE A 44 -9.29 -24.88 1.32
CA ILE A 44 -8.88 -25.68 2.49
C ILE A 44 -10.03 -26.60 2.95
N GLN A 45 -11.25 -26.06 3.08
CA GLN A 45 -12.40 -26.83 3.57
C GLN A 45 -12.85 -27.94 2.62
N ASN A 46 -12.70 -27.72 1.32
CA ASN A 46 -13.09 -28.68 0.30
C ASN A 46 -11.97 -29.67 -0.07
N ASN A 47 -10.82 -29.63 0.63
CA ASN A 47 -9.61 -30.41 0.30
C ASN A 47 -9.22 -30.26 -1.19
N ALA A 48 -9.47 -29.08 -1.76
CA ALA A 48 -9.24 -28.79 -3.15
C ALA A 48 -7.82 -28.22 -3.32
N SER A 49 -6.95 -28.96 -4.01
CA SER A 49 -5.56 -28.56 -4.27
C SER A 49 -5.39 -27.74 -5.55
N ASN A 50 -6.48 -27.45 -6.27
CA ASN A 50 -6.49 -26.81 -7.58
C ASN A 50 -6.75 -25.29 -7.53
N LEU A 51 -6.37 -24.59 -6.46
CA LEU A 51 -6.39 -23.13 -6.48
C LEU A 51 -5.45 -22.64 -7.60
N ASP A 52 -5.94 -21.70 -8.40
CA ASP A 52 -5.17 -21.09 -9.47
C ASP A 52 -3.81 -20.58 -8.94
N PRO A 53 -2.67 -20.95 -9.56
CA PRO A 53 -1.35 -20.51 -9.13
C PRO A 53 -1.24 -18.99 -9.00
N ASN A 54 -1.87 -18.22 -9.88
CA ASN A 54 -1.80 -16.76 -9.87
C ASN A 54 -2.53 -16.18 -8.66
N LEU A 55 -3.68 -16.76 -8.29
CA LEU A 55 -4.37 -16.38 -7.05
C LEU A 55 -3.56 -16.75 -5.81
N LYS A 56 -2.95 -17.94 -5.80
CA LYS A 56 -2.12 -18.37 -4.68
C LYS A 56 -0.93 -17.42 -4.48
N GLU A 57 -0.30 -17.01 -5.57
CA GLU A 57 0.80 -16.06 -5.55
C GLU A 57 0.35 -14.66 -5.12
N LEU A 58 -0.77 -14.14 -5.67
CA LEU A 58 -1.35 -12.88 -5.23
C LEU A 58 -1.60 -12.86 -3.72
N ILE A 59 -2.12 -13.95 -3.15
CA ILE A 59 -2.37 -14.02 -1.71
C ILE A 59 -1.05 -13.91 -0.91
N SER A 60 0.00 -14.59 -1.35
CA SER A 60 1.32 -14.53 -0.75
C SER A 60 1.90 -13.11 -0.82
N GLN A 61 1.87 -12.51 -2.01
CA GLN A 61 2.42 -11.17 -2.25
C GLN A 61 1.62 -10.07 -1.54
N ALA A 62 0.29 -10.21 -1.46
CA ALA A 62 -0.57 -9.30 -0.71
C ALA A 62 -0.24 -9.30 0.79
N GLU A 63 0.07 -10.46 1.35
CA GLU A 63 0.50 -10.59 2.76
C GLU A 63 1.85 -9.89 2.99
N VAL A 64 2.82 -10.06 2.08
CA VAL A 64 4.11 -9.37 2.15
C VAL A 64 3.93 -7.84 2.13
N VAL A 65 3.13 -7.34 1.19
CA VAL A 65 2.79 -5.91 1.10
C VAL A 65 2.10 -5.43 2.37
N LEU A 66 1.10 -6.15 2.87
CA LEU A 66 0.40 -5.81 4.11
C LEU A 66 1.35 -5.74 5.32
N GLN A 67 2.28 -6.69 5.45
CA GLN A 67 3.23 -6.72 6.57
C GLN A 67 4.18 -5.53 6.56
N ILE A 68 4.73 -5.16 5.39
CA ILE A 68 5.65 -4.03 5.27
C ILE A 68 4.92 -2.73 5.62
N ASN A 69 3.74 -2.50 5.04
CA ASN A 69 2.97 -1.28 5.30
C ASN A 69 2.39 -1.22 6.71
N GLY A 70 2.03 -2.36 7.30
CA GLY A 70 1.63 -2.42 8.70
C GLY A 70 2.76 -1.97 9.64
N LYS A 71 4.00 -2.41 9.41
CA LYS A 71 5.16 -1.95 10.19
C LYS A 71 5.44 -0.46 9.94
N PHE A 72 5.39 -0.02 8.68
CA PHE A 72 5.58 1.38 8.32
C PHE A 72 4.56 2.30 8.99
N LEU A 73 3.27 1.93 8.94
CA LEU A 73 2.21 2.66 9.63
C LEU A 73 2.44 2.72 11.14
N ASN A 74 2.79 1.59 11.77
CA ASN A 74 3.05 1.55 13.21
C ASN A 74 4.18 2.51 13.63
N GLU A 75 5.26 2.60 12.84
CA GLU A 75 6.34 3.55 13.10
C GLU A 75 5.90 5.00 12.93
N LEU A 76 5.12 5.30 11.87
CA LEU A 76 4.54 6.63 11.66
C LEU A 76 3.60 7.02 12.80
N GLU A 77 2.70 6.15 13.22
CA GLU A 77 1.77 6.40 14.34
C GLU A 77 2.51 6.61 15.65
N SER A 78 3.54 5.80 15.92
CA SER A 78 4.36 5.94 17.13
C SER A 78 5.09 7.28 17.18
N ARG A 79 5.52 7.81 16.02
CA ARG A 79 6.23 9.09 15.92
C ARG A 79 5.30 10.29 15.94
N LEU A 80 4.18 10.21 15.21
CA LEU A 80 3.29 11.36 14.96
C LEU A 80 2.21 11.50 16.04
N GLY A 81 1.84 10.42 16.71
CA GLY A 81 0.78 10.41 17.71
C GLY A 81 -0.52 11.04 17.18
N ASN A 82 -1.18 11.83 18.03
CA ASN A 82 -2.39 12.58 17.67
C ASN A 82 -2.11 14.00 17.17
N GLU A 83 -0.93 14.56 17.48
CA GLU A 83 -0.57 15.95 17.17
C GLU A 83 0.78 16.01 16.44
N VAL A 84 0.71 16.36 15.16
CA VAL A 84 1.90 16.59 14.33
C VAL A 84 2.48 17.97 14.63
N LEU A 85 3.69 18.00 15.17
CA LEU A 85 4.41 19.23 15.49
C LEU A 85 5.21 19.75 14.28
N VAL A 86 5.53 21.05 14.29
CA VAL A 86 6.29 21.71 13.20
C VAL A 86 7.69 21.13 13.03
N ASP A 87 8.34 20.67 14.09
CA ASP A 87 9.71 20.12 14.06
C ASP A 87 9.76 18.61 13.82
N THR A 88 8.60 17.99 13.56
CA THR A 88 8.49 16.53 13.43
C THR A 88 9.36 16.01 12.29
N GLN A 89 10.14 14.96 12.56
CA GLN A 89 11.00 14.31 11.60
C GLN A 89 10.41 12.97 11.19
N VAL A 90 10.35 12.75 9.88
CA VAL A 90 9.80 11.55 9.26
C VAL A 90 10.73 10.93 8.21
N SER A 91 11.82 11.61 7.85
CA SER A 91 12.71 11.12 6.79
C SER A 91 13.44 9.84 7.17
N ASP A 92 13.80 9.66 8.43
CA ASP A 92 14.41 8.44 8.95
C ASP A 92 13.50 7.22 8.72
N ILE A 93 12.22 7.37 9.04
CA ILE A 93 11.21 6.33 8.83
C ILE A 93 11.03 6.09 7.33
N VAL A 94 10.76 7.14 6.55
CA VAL A 94 10.53 7.00 5.09
C VAL A 94 11.73 6.36 4.40
N LEU A 95 12.96 6.75 4.74
CA LEU A 95 14.18 6.22 4.15
C LEU A 95 14.37 4.73 4.47
N ASN A 96 14.04 4.30 5.69
CA ASN A 96 14.14 2.90 6.10
C ASN A 96 13.22 1.97 5.28
N TYR A 97 12.08 2.49 4.82
CA TYR A 97 11.09 1.71 4.04
C TYR A 97 11.20 1.93 2.53
N ALA A 98 11.80 3.01 2.06
CA ALA A 98 11.90 3.34 0.64
C ALA A 98 12.49 2.22 -0.21
N THR A 99 13.53 1.52 0.28
CA THR A 99 14.11 0.35 -0.40
C THR A 99 13.28 -0.91 -0.26
N GLN A 100 12.54 -1.06 0.85
CA GLN A 100 11.67 -2.21 1.09
C GLN A 100 10.46 -2.20 0.15
N PHE A 101 9.99 -1.03 -0.30
CA PHE A 101 8.92 -0.95 -1.30
C PHE A 101 9.27 -1.61 -2.65
N LYS A 102 10.54 -1.93 -2.92
CA LYS A 102 10.92 -2.76 -4.08
C LYS A 102 10.31 -4.15 -4.05
N THR A 103 9.90 -4.67 -2.88
CA THR A 103 9.20 -5.95 -2.79
C THR A 103 7.81 -5.92 -3.41
N TYR A 104 7.29 -4.74 -3.78
CA TYR A 104 6.01 -4.63 -4.46
C TYR A 104 6.05 -5.23 -5.86
N THR A 105 7.22 -5.42 -6.48
CA THR A 105 7.34 -6.07 -7.79
C THR A 105 6.57 -7.39 -7.83
N GLY A 106 6.79 -8.28 -6.85
CA GLY A 106 6.11 -9.57 -6.81
C GLY A 106 4.58 -9.44 -6.81
N TYR A 107 4.03 -8.40 -6.18
CA TYR A 107 2.60 -8.11 -6.23
C TYR A 107 2.18 -7.53 -7.59
N MET A 108 2.93 -6.57 -8.13
CA MET A 108 2.62 -5.87 -9.38
C MET A 108 2.57 -6.86 -10.55
N ASN A 109 3.59 -7.70 -10.62
CA ASN A 109 3.78 -8.72 -11.64
C ASN A 109 2.61 -9.71 -11.75
N ILE A 110 1.99 -10.06 -10.61
CA ILE A 110 0.90 -11.05 -10.58
C ILE A 110 -0.49 -10.42 -10.56
N GLN A 111 -0.61 -9.10 -10.41
CA GLN A 111 -1.90 -8.47 -10.10
C GLN A 111 -2.92 -8.66 -11.21
N GLU A 112 -2.55 -8.42 -12.47
CA GLU A 112 -3.47 -8.50 -13.61
C GLU A 112 -3.97 -9.94 -13.83
N ASP A 113 -3.03 -10.86 -13.94
CA ASP A 113 -3.25 -12.30 -14.07
C ASP A 113 -4.14 -12.87 -12.94
N ALA A 114 -3.87 -12.47 -11.69
CA ALA A 114 -4.66 -12.90 -10.55
C ALA A 114 -6.06 -12.27 -10.53
N SER A 115 -6.22 -11.03 -11.03
CA SER A 115 -7.53 -10.42 -11.20
C SER A 115 -8.37 -11.17 -12.22
N GLU A 116 -7.80 -11.58 -13.35
CA GLU A 116 -8.52 -12.44 -14.30
C GLU A 116 -8.91 -13.78 -13.69
N ALA A 117 -7.98 -14.44 -13.00
CA ALA A 117 -8.23 -15.70 -12.32
C ALA A 117 -9.34 -15.58 -11.28
N TYR A 118 -9.38 -14.46 -10.54
CA TYR A 118 -10.46 -14.15 -9.59
C TYR A 118 -11.82 -14.06 -10.29
N GLN A 119 -11.92 -13.34 -11.40
CA GLN A 119 -13.19 -13.20 -12.15
C GLN A 119 -13.71 -14.55 -12.68
N LYS A 120 -12.80 -15.40 -13.16
CA LYS A 120 -13.12 -16.78 -13.57
C LYS A 120 -13.60 -17.61 -12.38
N LEU A 121 -12.91 -17.51 -11.24
CA LEU A 121 -13.23 -18.25 -10.02
C LEU A 121 -14.62 -17.94 -9.48
N ILE A 122 -14.99 -16.65 -9.36
CA ILE A 122 -16.28 -16.25 -8.78
C ILE A 122 -17.48 -16.62 -9.67
N THR A 123 -17.23 -16.84 -10.96
CA THR A 123 -18.25 -17.34 -11.90
C THR A 123 -18.49 -18.84 -11.69
N GLN A 124 -17.45 -19.59 -11.32
CA GLN A 124 -17.52 -21.04 -11.09
C GLN A 124 -17.95 -21.40 -9.67
N ILE A 125 -17.60 -20.57 -8.69
CA ILE A 125 -17.82 -20.82 -7.26
C ILE A 125 -18.55 -19.63 -6.62
N PRO A 126 -19.88 -19.49 -6.82
CA PRO A 126 -20.66 -18.37 -6.28
C PRO A 126 -20.58 -18.23 -4.75
N GLN A 127 -20.30 -19.33 -4.02
CA GLN A 127 -20.16 -19.33 -2.57
C GLN A 127 -19.07 -18.39 -2.06
N ILE A 128 -18.00 -18.19 -2.85
CA ILE A 128 -16.92 -17.25 -2.50
C ILE A 128 -17.45 -15.81 -2.52
N THR A 129 -18.25 -15.46 -3.52
CA THR A 129 -18.91 -14.16 -3.64
C THR A 129 -19.93 -13.95 -2.51
N GLU A 130 -20.74 -14.96 -2.21
CA GLU A 130 -21.71 -14.90 -1.11
C GLU A 130 -21.03 -14.66 0.23
N GLU A 131 -19.92 -15.35 0.49
CA GLU A 131 -19.14 -15.19 1.72
C GLU A 131 -18.49 -13.79 1.80
N SER A 132 -17.90 -13.31 0.69
CA SER A 132 -17.37 -11.94 0.62
C SER A 132 -18.44 -10.90 0.94
N ASN A 133 -19.62 -11.03 0.33
CA ASN A 133 -20.76 -10.13 0.56
C ASN A 133 -21.26 -10.19 2.01
N ARG A 134 -21.29 -11.38 2.62
CA ARG A 134 -21.66 -11.57 4.03
C ARG A 134 -20.69 -10.82 4.95
N LEU A 135 -19.38 -11.01 4.77
CA LEU A 135 -18.34 -10.36 5.57
C LEU A 135 -18.36 -8.83 5.44
N GLN A 136 -18.54 -8.33 4.22
CA GLN A 136 -18.67 -6.90 3.96
C GLN A 136 -19.90 -6.29 4.64
N LYS A 137 -21.05 -6.97 4.57
CA LYS A 137 -22.29 -6.55 5.26
C LYS A 137 -22.13 -6.51 6.78
N GLU A 138 -21.46 -7.50 7.36
CA GLU A 138 -21.15 -7.54 8.81
C GLU A 138 -20.25 -6.38 9.23
N ALA A 139 -19.25 -6.06 8.41
CA ALA A 139 -18.36 -4.93 8.61
C ALA A 139 -18.98 -3.56 8.24
N LYS A 140 -20.22 -3.53 7.74
CA LYS A 140 -20.92 -2.32 7.26
C LYS A 140 -20.09 -1.51 6.26
N THR A 141 -19.42 -2.21 5.36
CA THR A 141 -18.55 -1.61 4.34
C THR A 141 -18.83 -2.27 3.00
N PHE A 142 -18.72 -1.50 1.91
CA PHE A 142 -18.90 -2.00 0.56
C PHE A 142 -17.71 -1.53 -0.26
N VAL A 143 -16.91 -2.47 -0.69
CA VAL A 143 -15.69 -2.28 -1.46
C VAL A 143 -15.73 -3.28 -2.61
N ASN A 144 -14.98 -3.02 -3.67
CA ASN A 144 -14.88 -3.97 -4.79
C ASN A 144 -13.45 -4.48 -4.91
N PHE A 145 -13.30 -5.71 -5.38
CA PHE A 145 -12.00 -6.36 -5.46
C PHE A 145 -11.00 -5.54 -6.28
N ASP A 146 -11.37 -5.15 -7.51
CA ASP A 146 -10.50 -4.42 -8.44
C ASP A 146 -9.98 -3.10 -7.87
N SER A 147 -10.83 -2.37 -7.13
CA SER A 147 -10.48 -1.10 -6.48
C SER A 147 -9.52 -1.28 -5.32
N LEU A 148 -9.53 -2.44 -4.65
CA LEU A 148 -8.62 -2.74 -3.56
C LEU A 148 -7.32 -3.34 -4.10
N SER A 149 -7.40 -4.25 -5.06
CA SER A 149 -6.25 -4.97 -5.62
C SER A 149 -5.30 -4.05 -6.40
N ILE A 150 -5.80 -2.96 -6.98
CA ILE A 150 -4.97 -1.95 -7.66
C ILE A 150 -4.25 -0.99 -6.69
N THR A 151 -4.65 -0.93 -5.41
CA THR A 151 -4.12 0.09 -4.48
C THR A 151 -2.61 0.02 -4.24
N PRO A 152 -1.92 -1.14 -4.21
CA PRO A 152 -0.47 -1.18 -4.03
C PRO A 152 0.31 -0.52 -5.18
N ILE A 153 -0.10 -0.77 -6.42
CA ILE A 153 0.47 -0.14 -7.62
C ILE A 153 0.33 1.39 -7.53
N GLN A 154 -0.84 1.87 -7.08
CA GLN A 154 -1.11 3.29 -6.94
C GLN A 154 -0.38 3.94 -5.76
N ARG A 155 0.04 3.17 -4.74
CA ARG A 155 0.58 3.73 -3.50
C ARG A 155 2.01 4.24 -3.68
N VAL A 156 2.85 3.55 -4.44
CA VAL A 156 4.26 3.94 -4.60
C VAL A 156 4.43 5.37 -5.17
N PRO A 157 3.72 5.76 -6.25
CA PRO A 157 3.74 7.14 -6.73
C PRO A 157 3.28 8.17 -5.68
N ARG A 158 2.36 7.78 -4.77
CA ARG A 158 1.88 8.66 -3.71
C ARG A 158 2.95 8.93 -2.65
N TYR A 159 3.81 7.95 -2.32
CA TYR A 159 4.95 8.20 -1.43
C TYR A 159 5.90 9.25 -1.96
N ILE A 160 6.19 9.23 -3.27
CA ILE A 160 7.02 10.24 -3.93
C ILE A 160 6.34 11.61 -3.86
N MET A 161 5.05 11.68 -4.22
CA MET A 161 4.29 12.93 -4.24
C MET A 161 4.24 13.58 -2.84
N LEU A 162 3.89 12.81 -1.81
CA LEU A 162 3.77 13.30 -0.45
C LEU A 162 5.13 13.72 0.12
N THR A 163 6.17 12.90 -0.06
CA THR A 163 7.54 13.24 0.39
C THR A 163 8.06 14.52 -0.27
N LYS A 164 7.78 14.71 -1.57
CA LYS A 164 8.13 15.92 -2.31
C LYS A 164 7.42 17.15 -1.73
N GLU A 165 6.13 17.03 -1.41
CA GLU A 165 5.37 18.15 -0.86
C GLU A 165 5.82 18.49 0.58
N ILE A 166 6.17 17.49 1.40
CA ILE A 166 6.81 17.73 2.72
C ILE A 166 8.12 18.50 2.54
N LEU A 167 8.99 18.07 1.62
CA LEU A 167 10.29 18.70 1.35
C LEU A 167 10.13 20.16 0.88
N LYS A 168 9.16 20.43 0.02
CA LYS A 168 8.84 21.78 -0.48
C LYS A 168 8.46 22.74 0.65
N HIS A 169 7.73 22.26 1.66
CA HIS A 169 7.35 23.04 2.84
C HIS A 169 8.35 22.98 3.99
N THR A 170 9.44 22.23 3.86
CA THR A 170 10.50 22.15 4.88
C THR A 170 11.53 23.29 4.68
N PRO A 171 11.82 24.12 5.71
CA PRO A 171 12.84 25.17 5.63
C PRO A 171 14.23 24.65 5.26
N LEU A 172 15.09 25.52 4.70
CA LEU A 172 16.44 25.13 4.24
C LEU A 172 17.37 24.71 5.39
N ASP A 173 17.19 25.31 6.55
CA ASP A 173 17.93 25.10 7.80
C ASP A 173 17.33 24.01 8.69
N HIS A 174 16.22 23.39 8.29
CA HIS A 174 15.54 22.38 9.08
C HIS A 174 16.28 21.03 9.02
N GLN A 175 16.58 20.44 10.18
CA GLN A 175 17.32 19.16 10.34
C GLN A 175 16.82 18.00 9.47
N ASN A 176 15.51 17.89 9.27
CA ASN A 176 14.88 16.83 8.45
C ASN A 176 15.07 17.01 6.92
N ARG A 177 15.60 18.14 6.45
CA ARG A 177 15.65 18.45 5.02
C ARG A 177 16.56 17.51 4.24
N GLU A 178 17.80 17.32 4.69
CA GLU A 178 18.76 16.42 4.04
C GLU A 178 18.23 14.99 3.97
N GLY A 179 17.60 14.53 5.06
CA GLY A 179 16.96 13.21 5.08
C GLY A 179 15.83 13.09 4.06
N LEU A 180 14.99 14.12 3.91
CA LEU A 180 13.91 14.14 2.92
C LEU A 180 14.44 14.14 1.47
N GLU A 181 15.57 14.80 1.21
CA GLU A 181 16.24 14.77 -0.10
C GLU A 181 16.74 13.35 -0.42
N LYS A 182 17.33 12.65 0.56
CA LYS A 182 17.71 11.22 0.43
C LYS A 182 16.48 10.31 0.23
N CYS A 183 15.39 10.58 0.93
CA CYS A 183 14.13 9.84 0.71
C CYS A 183 13.64 10.00 -0.73
N MET A 184 13.71 11.21 -1.28
CA MET A 184 13.29 11.47 -2.65
C MET A 184 14.14 10.74 -3.68
N GLU A 185 15.45 10.63 -3.45
CA GLU A 185 16.34 9.83 -4.30
C GLU A 185 15.98 8.35 -4.22
N SER A 186 15.92 7.79 -3.00
CA SER A 186 15.62 6.37 -2.79
C SER A 186 14.23 5.96 -3.32
N LEU A 187 13.20 6.78 -3.11
CA LEU A 187 11.86 6.51 -3.62
C LEU A 187 11.79 6.56 -5.15
N LYS A 188 12.54 7.47 -5.79
CA LYS A 188 12.63 7.52 -7.27
C LYS A 188 13.35 6.31 -7.83
N GLU A 189 14.43 5.86 -7.19
CA GLU A 189 15.12 4.62 -7.57
C GLU A 189 14.19 3.41 -7.44
N THR A 190 13.40 3.35 -6.36
CA THR A 190 12.40 2.29 -6.19
C THR A 190 11.31 2.34 -7.25
N ALA A 191 10.74 3.51 -7.56
CA ALA A 191 9.76 3.63 -8.63
C ALA A 191 10.34 3.24 -9.99
N LYS A 192 11.55 3.69 -10.31
CA LYS A 192 12.23 3.29 -11.54
C LYS A 192 12.44 1.78 -11.62
N PHE A 193 12.85 1.15 -10.52
CA PHE A 193 12.99 -0.30 -10.45
C PHE A 193 11.66 -1.03 -10.68
N LEU A 194 10.56 -0.53 -10.11
CA LEU A 194 9.23 -1.11 -10.33
C LEU A 194 8.79 -0.95 -11.79
N ASP A 195 8.96 0.24 -12.37
CA ASP A 195 8.62 0.53 -13.77
C ASP A 195 9.44 -0.35 -14.76
N GLU A 196 10.71 -0.61 -14.45
CA GLU A 196 11.59 -1.48 -15.27
C GLU A 196 11.16 -2.95 -15.21
N GLN A 197 10.68 -3.43 -14.06
CA GLN A 197 10.20 -4.81 -13.92
C GLN A 197 8.85 -5.03 -14.60
N ASP A 198 7.94 -4.07 -14.54
CA ASP A 198 6.66 -4.13 -15.28
C ASP A 198 6.91 -4.21 -16.80
N GLN A 199 7.87 -3.44 -17.34
CA GLN A 199 8.19 -3.46 -18.77
C GLN A 199 8.89 -4.75 -19.23
N GLU A 200 9.66 -5.40 -18.36
CA GLU A 200 10.28 -6.68 -18.69
C GLU A 200 9.24 -7.79 -18.84
N GLU A 201 8.14 -7.76 -18.06
CA GLU A 201 7.06 -8.75 -18.16
C GLU A 201 6.14 -8.54 -19.37
N GLU A 202 5.87 -7.30 -19.78
CA GLU A 202 5.08 -7.03 -21.01
C GLU A 202 5.77 -7.52 -22.30
N ASN A 203 7.09 -7.78 -22.26
CA ASN A 203 7.91 -8.15 -23.41
C ASN A 203 8.29 -9.65 -23.47
N VAL A 204 7.76 -10.48 -22.58
CA VAL A 204 8.01 -11.94 -22.51
C VAL A 204 6.79 -12.74 -23.00
#